data_AF-A0A0W0ZT16-F1
#
_entry.id   AF-A0A0W0ZT16-F1
#
_cell.length_a   1.000
_cell.length_b   1.000
_cell.length_c   1.000
_cell.angle_alpha   90.00
_cell.angle_beta   90.00
_cell.angle_gamma   90.00
#
_symmetry.space_group_name_H-M   'P 1'
#
loop_
_entity.id
_entity.type
_entity.pdbx_description
1 polymer ?
#
loop_
_entity_poly.entity_id
_entity_poly.type
_entity_poly.pdbx_seq_one_letter_code
_entity_poly.pdbx_strand_id
1 'polypeptide(L)'
;MPYPKISAALNNCPLHAITPELVQEIYRFAKDEQYNNQHNDTYAELKNNFAEFYGFDSNDLSWKQFAGILKQYNPFDIQIMMGPVLRLFMAVQLDKPAIYREFVPGAHKAKEEVIAEYTQINPETARYASLDQYDLATLVCKPLGFSLNYIPQEEHGIEETIDPDIPLPNPQLITICHTGDHRGASHGGHWERTTDALERIEYKKHKSTQLHHYLTLLGHDPQVNIAGFTFLKQHVQLTAGRLRREAHVDTELCNLYNAVTLIEKYLKNIQEVPKDLAIKLLRPALTHNKYAREFIGNYEFEVHEFDDQIVQWLSAEEEFYKPVLTAEKEALARELAQPPLLINPSQLPTAYGIKGERKFYKNLALLQNKITDLEERKRKALDDAKGDKNDEDYRKLNNAWDVATKLHQTLSGQADVYFANPNHDTYKTFKDQSLNLIRDAHHALDEHRGWSEFLVNLALGVSTAGVGIVIKGLINWGCNRSFLFVHQTKSSQLLDKIEDVVVNKADPQNPIEEEGDNDIGDDFYNPA
;
A
#
# COMPACT_ATOMS: atom_id res chain seq x y z
N MET A 1 -1.29 13.49 4.98
CA MET A 1 -1.10 12.09 5.44
C MET A 1 0.33 11.73 5.10
N PRO A 2 1.07 11.08 6.01
CA PRO A 2 2.41 10.61 5.68
C PRO A 2 2.35 9.69 4.44
N TYR A 3 3.37 9.79 3.60
CA TYR A 3 3.42 9.09 2.32
C TYR A 3 3.93 7.66 2.50
N PRO A 4 3.42 6.68 1.75
CA PRO A 4 4.03 5.38 1.73
C PRO A 4 5.45 5.49 1.17
N LYS A 5 6.43 4.90 1.85
CA LYS A 5 7.78 4.76 1.32
C LYS A 5 7.72 4.09 -0.05
N ILE A 6 8.41 4.67 -1.02
CA ILE A 6 8.34 4.20 -2.40
C ILE A 6 9.10 2.87 -2.54
N SER A 7 8.47 1.90 -3.20
CA SER A 7 9.10 0.62 -3.50
C SER A 7 10.09 0.78 -4.65
N ALA A 8 11.30 0.24 -4.50
CA ALA A 8 12.26 0.11 -5.60
C ALA A 8 12.02 -1.14 -6.48
N ALA A 9 10.98 -1.93 -6.18
CA ALA A 9 10.66 -3.13 -6.94
C ALA A 9 10.48 -2.81 -8.43
N LEU A 10 11.10 -3.63 -9.28
CA LEU A 10 11.01 -3.56 -10.75
C LEU A 10 11.45 -2.22 -11.36
N ASN A 11 12.13 -1.34 -10.61
CA ASN A 11 12.55 -0.01 -11.06
C ASN A 11 11.38 0.93 -11.41
N ASN A 12 10.28 0.83 -10.65
CA ASN A 12 9.06 1.62 -10.85
C ASN A 12 8.89 2.78 -9.84
N CYS A 13 9.95 3.22 -9.16
CA CYS A 13 9.86 4.23 -8.10
C CYS A 13 9.07 5.50 -8.53
N PRO A 14 9.30 6.10 -9.72
CA PRO A 14 8.53 7.26 -10.18
C PRO A 14 7.02 6.98 -10.29
N LEU A 15 6.65 5.83 -10.86
CA LEU A 15 5.25 5.41 -11.00
C LEU A 15 4.59 5.17 -9.64
N HIS A 16 5.33 4.64 -8.68
CA HIS A 16 4.83 4.41 -7.33
C HIS A 16 4.49 5.72 -6.60
N ALA A 17 5.15 6.82 -6.94
CA ALA A 17 4.90 8.13 -6.34
C ALA A 17 3.48 8.64 -6.60
N ILE A 18 2.86 8.27 -7.73
CA ILE A 18 1.52 8.76 -8.10
C ILE A 18 0.38 7.88 -7.57
N THR A 19 0.70 6.70 -7.04
CA THR A 19 -0.30 5.70 -6.65
C THR A 19 -1.29 6.19 -5.59
N PRO A 20 -0.93 7.02 -4.58
CA PRO A 20 -1.89 7.48 -3.59
C PRO A 20 -3.02 8.33 -4.20
N GLU A 21 -2.67 9.29 -5.05
CA GLU A 21 -3.60 10.19 -5.74
C GLU A 21 -4.45 9.42 -6.77
N LEU A 22 -3.80 8.56 -7.57
CA LEU A 22 -4.48 7.71 -8.55
C LEU A 22 -5.56 6.83 -7.91
N VAL A 23 -5.25 6.19 -6.78
CA VAL A 23 -6.20 5.34 -6.05
C VAL A 23 -7.38 6.16 -5.52
N GLN A 24 -7.16 7.41 -5.10
CA GLN A 24 -8.24 8.29 -4.68
C GLN A 24 -9.22 8.59 -5.81
N GLU A 25 -8.73 8.87 -7.01
CA GLU A 25 -9.58 9.10 -8.20
C GLU A 25 -10.36 7.83 -8.56
N ILE A 26 -9.73 6.65 -8.56
CA ILE A 26 -10.42 5.36 -8.76
C ILE A 26 -11.53 5.16 -7.71
N TYR A 27 -11.31 5.57 -6.45
CA TYR A 27 -12.34 5.50 -5.43
C TYR A 27 -13.49 6.49 -5.64
N ARG A 28 -13.26 7.63 -6.30
CA ARG A 28 -14.32 8.58 -6.67
C ARG A 28 -15.17 8.00 -7.79
N PHE A 29 -14.57 7.48 -8.86
CA PHE A 29 -15.30 6.75 -9.92
C PHE A 29 -16.11 5.57 -9.37
N ALA A 30 -15.58 4.84 -8.40
CA ALA A 30 -16.29 3.73 -7.76
C ALA A 30 -17.44 4.15 -6.85
N LYS A 31 -17.45 5.40 -6.37
CA LYS A 31 -18.50 5.96 -5.51
C LYS A 31 -19.63 6.56 -6.36
N ASP A 32 -19.27 7.17 -7.48
CA ASP A 32 -20.16 7.84 -8.41
C ASP A 32 -19.70 7.56 -9.84
N GLU A 33 -20.46 6.74 -10.57
CA GLU A 33 -20.15 6.39 -11.96
C GLU A 33 -20.33 7.58 -12.92
N GLN A 34 -21.05 8.62 -12.51
CA GLN A 34 -21.20 9.87 -13.26
C GLN A 34 -20.11 10.90 -12.92
N TYR A 35 -19.19 10.56 -12.01
CA TYR A 35 -18.05 11.42 -11.69
C TYR A 35 -17.27 11.76 -12.96
N ASN A 36 -17.06 13.05 -13.18
CA ASN A 36 -16.32 13.57 -14.31
C ASN A 36 -15.15 14.41 -13.81
N ASN A 37 -13.94 13.92 -14.05
CA ASN A 37 -12.71 14.63 -13.72
C ASN A 37 -12.03 15.23 -14.96
N GLN A 38 -12.73 15.24 -16.11
CA GLN A 38 -12.28 15.68 -17.43
C GLN A 38 -11.26 14.75 -18.11
N HIS A 39 -10.87 13.66 -17.45
CA HIS A 39 -9.93 12.64 -17.94
C HIS A 39 -10.56 11.25 -18.01
N ASN A 40 -11.89 11.18 -18.03
CA ASN A 40 -12.66 9.94 -17.91
C ASN A 40 -12.22 8.86 -18.92
N ASP A 41 -11.94 9.22 -20.17
CA ASP A 41 -11.48 8.29 -21.21
C ASP A 41 -10.13 7.67 -20.85
N THR A 42 -9.19 8.49 -20.38
CA THR A 42 -7.87 8.02 -19.94
C THR A 42 -7.95 7.12 -18.70
N TYR A 43 -8.85 7.44 -17.77
CA TYR A 43 -9.12 6.56 -16.62
C TYR A 43 -9.76 5.24 -17.07
N ALA A 44 -10.64 5.26 -18.07
CA ALA A 44 -11.19 4.04 -18.66
C ALA A 44 -10.10 3.19 -19.34
N GLU A 45 -9.15 3.80 -20.05
CA GLU A 45 -7.96 3.13 -20.58
C GLU A 45 -7.15 2.46 -19.45
N LEU A 46 -6.89 3.16 -18.34
CA LEU A 46 -6.18 2.60 -17.18
C LEU A 46 -6.93 1.40 -16.57
N LYS A 47 -8.25 1.49 -16.42
CA LYS A 47 -9.09 0.38 -15.93
C LYS A 47 -9.01 -0.82 -16.87
N ASN A 48 -9.03 -0.59 -18.18
CA ASN A 48 -8.91 -1.65 -19.18
C ASN A 48 -7.51 -2.30 -19.15
N ASN A 49 -6.44 -1.52 -19.00
CA ASN A 49 -5.08 -2.04 -18.80
C ASN A 49 -4.97 -2.87 -17.52
N PHE A 50 -5.65 -2.47 -16.44
CA PHE A 50 -5.74 -3.29 -15.23
C PHE A 50 -6.45 -4.62 -15.51
N ALA A 51 -7.59 -4.56 -16.21
CA ALA A 51 -8.35 -5.75 -16.58
C ALA A 51 -7.49 -6.70 -17.42
N GLU A 52 -6.88 -6.21 -18.49
CA GLU A 52 -6.03 -6.97 -19.40
C GLU A 52 -4.85 -7.62 -18.66
N PHE A 53 -4.09 -6.83 -17.89
CA PHE A 53 -2.90 -7.34 -17.21
C PHE A 53 -3.25 -8.50 -16.27
N TYR A 54 -4.34 -8.36 -15.51
CA TYR A 54 -4.80 -9.32 -14.52
C TYR A 54 -5.79 -10.36 -15.05
N GLY A 55 -6.08 -10.37 -16.36
CA GLY A 55 -6.97 -11.35 -16.98
C GLY A 55 -8.43 -11.25 -16.55
N PHE A 56 -8.92 -10.04 -16.27
CA PHE A 56 -10.35 -9.75 -16.14
C PHE A 56 -10.93 -9.36 -17.51
N ASP A 57 -12.22 -9.62 -17.74
CA ASP A 57 -12.91 -9.04 -18.89
C ASP A 57 -13.04 -7.52 -18.68
N SER A 58 -12.51 -6.74 -19.62
CA SER A 58 -12.52 -5.27 -19.56
C SER A 58 -13.93 -4.68 -19.62
N ASN A 59 -14.88 -5.40 -20.24
CA ASN A 59 -16.28 -4.98 -20.30
C ASN A 59 -17.01 -5.24 -18.97
N ASP A 60 -16.61 -6.29 -18.25
CA ASP A 60 -17.25 -6.68 -16.99
C ASP A 60 -16.65 -5.99 -15.77
N LEU A 61 -15.39 -5.53 -15.85
CA LEU A 61 -14.72 -4.88 -14.72
C LEU A 61 -15.31 -3.48 -14.47
N SER A 62 -16.24 -3.40 -13.51
CA SER A 62 -16.79 -2.15 -13.01
C SER A 62 -15.78 -1.35 -12.16
N TRP A 63 -15.98 -0.04 -12.03
CA TRP A 63 -15.21 0.81 -11.12
C TRP A 63 -15.29 0.33 -9.67
N LYS A 64 -16.47 -0.15 -9.25
CA LYS A 64 -16.68 -0.70 -7.91
C LYS A 64 -15.86 -1.95 -7.64
N GLN A 65 -15.74 -2.86 -8.61
CA GLN A 65 -14.87 -4.03 -8.49
C GLN A 65 -13.39 -3.62 -8.47
N PHE A 66 -12.96 -2.75 -9.38
CA PHE A 66 -11.58 -2.27 -9.41
C PHE A 66 -11.16 -1.64 -8.08
N ALA A 67 -11.94 -0.68 -7.56
CA ALA A 67 -11.72 -0.10 -6.24
C ALA A 67 -11.83 -1.12 -5.10
N GLY A 68 -12.73 -2.09 -5.21
CA GLY A 68 -12.92 -3.17 -4.24
C GLY A 68 -11.65 -4.01 -4.07
N ILE A 69 -11.02 -4.37 -5.19
CA ILE A 69 -9.75 -5.10 -5.24
C ILE A 69 -8.65 -4.26 -4.59
N LEU A 70 -8.43 -3.02 -5.02
CA LEU A 70 -7.39 -2.14 -4.45
C LEU A 70 -7.56 -1.93 -2.94
N LYS A 71 -8.79 -1.89 -2.43
CA LYS A 71 -9.07 -1.77 -0.99
C LYS A 71 -8.62 -2.98 -0.16
N GLN A 72 -8.34 -4.13 -0.79
CA GLN A 72 -7.81 -5.30 -0.09
C GLN A 72 -6.30 -5.19 0.19
N TYR A 73 -5.62 -4.23 -0.41
CA TYR A 73 -4.18 -4.07 -0.36
C TYR A 73 -3.78 -2.82 0.42
N ASN A 74 -2.62 -2.88 1.06
CA ASN A 74 -2.02 -1.69 1.66
C ASN A 74 -1.31 -0.86 0.57
N PRO A 75 -0.92 0.39 0.87
CA PRO A 75 -0.28 1.25 -0.14
C PRO A 75 0.97 0.67 -0.78
N PHE A 76 1.78 -0.13 -0.07
CA PHE A 76 2.97 -0.78 -0.64
C PHE A 76 2.60 -1.88 -1.65
N ASP A 77 1.62 -2.72 -1.32
CA ASP A 77 1.14 -3.76 -2.24
C ASP A 77 0.50 -3.13 -3.50
N ILE A 78 -0.24 -2.03 -3.34
CA ILE A 78 -0.82 -1.30 -4.47
C ILE A 78 0.26 -0.77 -5.41
N GLN A 79 1.41 -0.32 -4.90
CA GLN A 79 2.54 0.08 -5.74
C GLN A 79 3.00 -1.08 -6.64
N ILE A 80 3.22 -2.26 -6.05
CA ILE A 80 3.62 -3.48 -6.79
C ILE A 80 2.57 -3.86 -7.83
N MET A 81 1.30 -3.76 -7.49
CA MET A 81 0.20 -4.11 -8.40
C MET A 81 0.05 -3.12 -9.56
N MET A 82 0.11 -1.82 -9.26
CA MET A 82 -0.15 -0.79 -10.26
C MET A 82 1.06 -0.50 -11.14
N GLY A 83 2.29 -0.80 -10.70
CA GLY A 83 3.50 -0.58 -11.51
C GLY A 83 3.42 -1.16 -12.94
N PRO A 84 3.17 -2.47 -13.11
CA PRO A 84 3.01 -3.09 -14.43
C PRO A 84 1.82 -2.56 -15.22
N VAL A 85 0.71 -2.25 -14.55
CA VAL A 85 -0.49 -1.66 -15.18
C VAL A 85 -0.19 -0.27 -15.72
N LEU A 86 0.57 0.54 -14.97
CA LEU A 86 1.01 1.86 -15.40
C LEU A 86 2.01 1.77 -16.56
N ARG A 87 2.83 0.72 -16.64
CA ARG A 87 3.69 0.46 -17.81
C ARG A 87 2.88 0.14 -19.07
N LEU A 88 1.83 -0.68 -18.97
CA LEU A 88 0.89 -0.89 -20.09
C LEU A 88 0.18 0.41 -20.48
N PHE A 89 -0.25 1.18 -19.48
CA PHE A 89 -0.87 2.48 -19.72
C PHE A 89 0.06 3.44 -20.47
N MET A 90 1.35 3.51 -20.09
CA MET A 90 2.36 4.27 -20.83
C MET A 90 2.51 3.79 -22.28
N ALA A 91 2.39 2.49 -22.56
CA ALA A 91 2.45 1.97 -23.93
C ALA A 91 1.30 2.53 -24.77
N VAL A 92 0.09 2.56 -24.21
CA VAL A 92 -1.09 3.20 -24.84
C VAL A 92 -0.84 4.69 -25.07
N GLN A 93 -0.24 5.41 -24.13
CA GLN A 93 0.06 6.83 -24.30
C GLN A 93 1.13 7.07 -25.37
N LEU A 94 2.22 6.30 -25.37
CA LEU A 94 3.26 6.37 -26.40
C LEU A 94 2.75 5.98 -27.78
N ASP A 95 1.66 5.23 -27.87
CA ASP A 95 1.03 4.92 -29.15
C ASP A 95 0.34 6.16 -29.77
N LYS A 96 -0.04 7.15 -28.96
CA LYS A 96 -0.70 8.39 -29.41
C LYS A 96 0.29 9.29 -30.17
N PRO A 97 0.01 9.67 -31.45
CA PRO A 97 0.97 10.43 -32.27
C PRO A 97 1.36 11.81 -31.72
N ALA A 98 0.52 12.44 -30.89
CA ALA A 98 0.86 13.71 -30.25
C ALA A 98 1.92 13.51 -29.16
N ILE A 99 1.68 12.55 -28.26
CA ILE A 99 2.59 12.22 -27.15
C ILE A 99 3.92 11.70 -27.70
N TYR A 100 3.91 10.78 -28.66
CA TYR A 100 5.16 10.26 -29.24
C TYR A 100 6.05 11.35 -29.85
N ARG A 101 5.45 12.33 -30.53
CA ARG A 101 6.19 13.45 -31.14
C ARG A 101 6.77 14.43 -30.11
N GLU A 102 6.04 14.67 -29.01
CA GLU A 102 6.53 15.48 -27.89
C GLU A 102 7.65 14.77 -27.14
N PHE A 103 7.50 13.46 -26.92
CA PHE A 103 8.37 12.66 -26.07
C PHE A 103 9.71 12.31 -26.72
N VAL A 104 9.73 12.01 -28.03
CA VAL A 104 10.96 11.60 -28.72
C VAL A 104 11.27 12.51 -29.92
N PRO A 105 11.61 13.79 -29.68
CA PRO A 105 11.92 14.71 -30.77
C PRO A 105 13.19 14.24 -31.49
N GLY A 106 13.03 13.84 -32.76
CA GLY A 106 14.16 13.47 -33.63
C GLY A 106 14.72 12.06 -33.42
N ALA A 107 13.93 11.13 -32.87
CA ALA A 107 14.38 9.74 -32.71
C ALA A 107 14.80 9.08 -34.03
N HIS A 108 15.99 8.51 -34.05
CA HIS A 108 16.41 7.53 -35.04
C HIS A 108 15.89 6.10 -34.74
N LYS A 109 15.22 5.92 -33.60
CA LYS A 109 14.65 4.64 -33.15
C LYS A 109 13.24 4.43 -33.69
N ALA A 110 12.89 3.18 -33.97
CA ALA A 110 11.52 2.83 -34.34
C ALA A 110 10.56 3.04 -33.15
N LYS A 111 9.29 3.37 -33.42
CA LYS A 111 8.28 3.61 -32.38
C LYS A 111 8.11 2.40 -31.46
N GLU A 112 8.11 1.21 -32.03
CA GLU A 112 7.97 -0.06 -31.33
C GLU A 112 9.13 -0.31 -30.38
N GLU A 113 10.36 0.08 -30.77
CA GLU A 113 11.56 -0.04 -29.94
C GLU A 113 11.46 0.88 -28.71
N VAL A 114 11.01 2.13 -28.90
CA VAL A 114 10.79 3.08 -27.80
C VAL A 114 9.70 2.57 -26.85
N ILE A 115 8.57 2.09 -27.38
CA ILE A 115 7.50 1.52 -26.55
C ILE A 115 8.04 0.36 -25.73
N ALA A 116 8.76 -0.57 -26.35
CA ALA A 116 9.34 -1.71 -25.65
C ALA A 116 10.33 -1.29 -24.56
N GLU A 117 11.25 -0.37 -24.85
CA GLU A 117 12.24 0.16 -23.90
C GLU A 117 11.60 0.70 -22.62
N TYR A 118 10.51 1.46 -22.75
CA TYR A 118 9.87 2.13 -21.61
C TYR A 118 8.84 1.26 -20.88
N THR A 119 8.28 0.24 -21.52
CA THR A 119 7.06 -0.42 -21.02
C THR A 119 7.22 -1.91 -20.81
N GLN A 120 8.26 -2.52 -21.36
CA GLN A 120 8.56 -3.93 -21.20
C GLN A 120 9.72 -4.15 -20.24
N ILE A 121 9.76 -5.34 -19.68
CA ILE A 121 10.87 -5.77 -18.84
C ILE A 121 12.05 -6.09 -19.75
N ASN A 122 13.19 -5.49 -19.45
CA ASN A 122 14.42 -5.84 -20.12
C ASN A 122 14.80 -7.28 -19.76
N PRO A 123 14.93 -8.19 -20.74
CA PRO A 123 15.17 -9.61 -20.50
C PRO A 123 16.55 -9.91 -19.90
N GLU A 124 17.50 -8.99 -19.95
CA GLU A 124 18.83 -9.16 -19.36
C GLU A 124 18.86 -8.77 -17.88
N THR A 125 18.03 -7.80 -17.48
CA THR A 125 18.04 -7.25 -16.12
C THR A 125 16.82 -7.63 -15.28
N ALA A 126 15.81 -8.23 -15.92
CA ALA A 126 14.46 -8.48 -15.39
C ALA A 126 13.80 -7.25 -14.75
N ARG A 127 14.13 -6.05 -15.23
CA ARG A 127 13.60 -4.78 -14.73
C ARG A 127 13.07 -3.90 -15.86
N TYR A 128 12.18 -2.97 -15.51
CA TYR A 128 11.81 -1.90 -16.42
C TYR A 128 12.91 -0.83 -16.49
N ALA A 129 12.93 -0.06 -17.58
CA ALA A 129 13.73 1.15 -17.66
C ALA A 129 13.34 2.14 -16.55
N SER A 130 14.33 2.84 -15.99
CA SER A 130 14.05 3.92 -15.03
C SER A 130 13.35 5.06 -15.76
N LEU A 131 12.48 5.77 -15.05
CA LEU A 131 11.86 6.99 -15.56
C LEU A 131 12.49 8.20 -14.90
N ASP A 132 12.67 9.28 -15.66
CA ASP A 132 12.89 10.60 -15.10
C ASP A 132 11.55 11.32 -14.81
N GLN A 133 11.64 12.56 -14.32
CA GLN A 133 10.45 13.35 -14.00
C GLN A 133 9.64 13.75 -15.23
N TYR A 134 10.26 13.97 -16.39
CA TYR A 134 9.57 14.34 -17.62
C TYR A 134 8.87 13.15 -18.26
N ASP A 135 9.49 11.97 -18.19
CA ASP A 135 8.88 10.70 -18.56
C ASP A 135 7.60 10.45 -17.75
N LEU A 136 7.70 10.57 -16.41
CA LEU A 136 6.56 10.40 -15.52
C LEU A 136 5.47 11.43 -15.79
N ALA A 137 5.86 12.70 -15.95
CA ALA A 137 4.92 13.78 -16.19
C ALA A 137 4.16 13.57 -17.51
N THR A 138 4.89 13.36 -18.60
CA THR A 138 4.34 13.30 -19.96
C THR A 138 3.52 12.04 -20.19
N LEU A 139 4.01 10.88 -19.75
CA LEU A 139 3.39 9.59 -20.07
C LEU A 139 2.31 9.18 -19.06
N VAL A 140 2.27 9.81 -17.88
CA VAL A 140 1.36 9.39 -16.81
C VAL A 140 0.63 10.53 -16.12
N CYS A 141 1.32 11.55 -15.62
CA CYS A 141 0.65 12.63 -14.88
C CYS A 141 -0.27 13.48 -15.77
N LYS A 142 0.22 14.00 -16.90
CA LYS A 142 -0.58 14.84 -17.82
C LYS A 142 -1.83 14.10 -18.32
N PRO A 143 -1.74 12.85 -18.81
CA PRO A 143 -2.92 12.11 -19.27
C PRO A 143 -3.96 11.85 -18.17
N LEU A 144 -3.54 11.77 -16.90
CA LEU A 144 -4.42 11.54 -15.75
C LEU A 144 -4.83 12.83 -15.02
N GLY A 145 -4.37 14.00 -15.49
CA GLY A 145 -4.71 15.31 -14.94
C GLY A 145 -3.95 15.72 -13.67
N PHE A 146 -2.83 15.07 -13.35
CA PHE A 146 -2.01 15.41 -12.19
C PHE A 146 -0.92 16.44 -12.53
N SER A 147 -0.68 17.37 -11.60
CA SER A 147 0.52 18.22 -11.62
C SER A 147 1.65 17.52 -10.89
N LEU A 148 2.87 17.62 -11.40
CA LEU A 148 4.08 17.03 -10.79
C LEU A 148 5.01 18.13 -10.32
N ASN A 149 5.31 18.21 -9.02
CA ASN A 149 6.39 19.05 -8.49
C ASN A 149 7.64 18.20 -8.29
N TYR A 150 8.71 18.53 -8.99
CA TYR A 150 10.01 17.89 -8.85
C TYR A 150 10.93 18.76 -7.99
N ILE A 151 11.38 18.19 -6.87
CA ILE A 151 12.39 18.78 -6.01
C ILE A 151 13.71 18.03 -6.27
N PRO A 152 14.70 18.68 -6.92
CA PRO A 152 16.01 18.06 -7.13
C PRO A 152 16.73 17.90 -5.80
N GLN A 153 17.73 17.01 -5.77
CA GLN A 153 18.65 16.94 -4.63
C GLN A 153 19.42 18.26 -4.51
N GLU A 154 19.79 18.64 -3.28
CA GLU A 154 20.65 19.81 -3.02
C GLU A 154 21.83 19.81 -4.00
N GLU A 155 22.05 20.95 -4.68
CA GLU A 155 23.07 21.18 -5.72
C GLU A 155 22.81 20.62 -7.13
N HIS A 156 21.68 19.96 -7.40
CA HIS A 156 21.42 19.25 -8.67
C HIS A 156 20.18 19.70 -9.48
N GLY A 157 19.79 20.97 -9.42
CA GLY A 157 18.78 21.53 -10.33
C GLY A 157 17.98 22.67 -9.75
N ILE A 158 16.90 23.02 -10.45
CA ILE A 158 15.89 23.98 -9.99
C ILE A 158 14.60 23.19 -9.74
N GLU A 159 13.92 23.48 -8.64
CA GLU A 159 12.58 22.96 -8.39
C GLU A 159 11.65 23.35 -9.55
N GLU A 160 10.95 22.36 -10.10
CA GLU A 160 10.11 22.55 -11.28
C GLU A 160 8.74 21.91 -11.05
N THR A 161 7.69 22.65 -11.40
CA THR A 161 6.34 22.11 -11.48
C THR A 161 5.93 21.92 -12.93
N ILE A 162 5.55 20.70 -13.28
CA ILE A 162 5.04 20.32 -14.60
C ILE A 162 3.53 20.11 -14.47
N ASP A 163 2.76 20.99 -15.10
CA ASP A 163 1.31 20.96 -15.06
C ASP A 163 0.70 20.14 -16.21
N PRO A 164 -0.48 19.53 -16.00
CA PRO A 164 -1.26 18.90 -17.06
C PRO A 164 -1.90 19.95 -17.97
N ASP A 165 -2.17 19.59 -19.23
CA ASP A 165 -2.88 20.47 -20.16
C ASP A 165 -4.29 20.83 -19.67
N ILE A 166 -4.93 19.87 -18.99
CA ILE A 166 -6.24 20.03 -18.35
C ILE A 166 -6.07 19.56 -16.89
N PRO A 167 -6.04 20.45 -15.90
CA PRO A 167 -5.94 20.04 -14.51
C PRO A 167 -7.23 19.38 -14.02
N LEU A 168 -7.10 18.47 -13.06
CA LEU A 168 -8.27 17.97 -12.33
C LEU A 168 -9.03 19.13 -11.67
N PRO A 169 -10.37 19.01 -11.46
CA PRO A 169 -11.16 20.06 -10.81
C PRO A 169 -10.64 20.49 -9.43
N ASN A 170 -9.95 19.60 -8.74
CA ASN A 170 -9.12 19.89 -7.58
C ASN A 170 -7.72 19.36 -7.89
N PRO A 171 -6.83 20.17 -8.49
CA PRO A 171 -5.53 19.69 -8.96
C PRO A 171 -4.75 19.13 -7.79
N GLN A 172 -4.45 17.83 -7.87
CA GLN A 172 -3.58 17.19 -6.89
C GLN A 172 -2.14 17.37 -7.36
N LEU A 173 -1.37 18.14 -6.59
CA LEU A 173 0.07 18.29 -6.79
C LEU A 173 0.79 17.09 -6.20
N ILE A 174 1.47 16.34 -7.07
CA ILE A 174 2.28 15.18 -6.72
C ILE A 174 3.71 15.69 -6.57
N THR A 175 4.22 15.76 -5.35
CA THR A 175 5.62 16.11 -5.11
C THR A 175 6.50 14.88 -5.15
N ILE A 176 7.58 14.92 -5.93
CA ILE A 176 8.64 13.92 -5.93
C ILE A 176 9.99 14.55 -5.61
N CYS A 177 10.76 13.85 -4.81
CA CYS A 177 12.12 14.22 -4.43
C CYS A 177 13.06 13.12 -4.90
N HIS A 178 14.18 13.49 -5.51
CA HIS A 178 15.24 12.53 -5.82
C HIS A 178 16.24 12.47 -4.66
N THR A 179 16.55 11.26 -4.20
CA THR A 179 17.56 11.01 -3.15
C THR A 179 18.62 10.06 -3.68
N GLY A 180 19.90 10.25 -3.32
CA GLY A 180 20.99 9.38 -3.78
C GLY A 180 21.51 9.74 -5.17
N ASP A 181 22.23 8.82 -5.82
CA ASP A 181 22.95 9.12 -7.06
C ASP A 181 22.01 9.44 -8.24
N HIS A 182 22.21 10.59 -8.90
CA HIS A 182 21.42 11.05 -10.05
C HIS A 182 21.40 10.06 -11.24
N ARG A 183 22.33 9.09 -11.27
CA ARG A 183 22.37 8.01 -12.26
C ARG A 183 21.32 6.91 -12.02
N GLY A 184 20.48 7.04 -10.99
CA GLY A 184 19.31 6.21 -10.74
C GLY A 184 19.55 5.01 -9.82
N ALA A 185 18.57 4.10 -9.78
CA ALA A 185 18.49 3.03 -8.78
C ALA A 185 19.67 2.06 -8.73
N SER A 186 20.36 1.86 -9.86
CA SER A 186 21.59 1.04 -9.92
C SER A 186 22.78 1.66 -9.19
N HIS A 187 22.75 2.96 -8.93
CA HIS A 187 23.80 3.72 -8.24
C HIS A 187 23.34 4.25 -6.86
N GLY A 188 22.20 3.77 -6.37
CA GLY A 188 21.62 4.20 -5.10
C GLY A 188 20.67 5.41 -5.21
N GLY A 189 20.32 5.85 -6.42
CA GLY A 189 19.27 6.84 -6.65
C GLY A 189 17.87 6.29 -6.34
N HIS A 190 17.04 7.05 -5.65
CA HIS A 190 15.68 6.66 -5.31
C HIS A 190 14.74 7.86 -5.27
N TRP A 191 13.53 7.66 -5.77
CA TRP A 191 12.47 8.66 -5.74
C TRP A 191 11.66 8.50 -4.47
N GLU A 192 11.36 9.61 -3.81
CA GLU A 192 10.50 9.68 -2.61
C GLU A 192 9.48 10.81 -2.77
N ARG A 193 8.49 10.88 -1.89
CA ARG A 193 7.45 11.94 -1.90
C ARG A 193 7.81 13.18 -1.07
N THR A 194 8.84 13.06 -0.24
CA THR A 194 9.24 14.04 0.76
C THR A 194 10.70 13.77 1.13
N THR A 195 11.43 14.84 1.45
CA THR A 195 12.79 14.76 1.99
C THR A 195 12.78 14.44 3.49
N ASP A 196 11.64 14.65 4.18
CA ASP A 196 11.51 14.34 5.60
C ASP A 196 11.26 12.84 5.81
N ALA A 197 12.19 12.17 6.47
CA ALA A 197 12.07 10.76 6.80
C ALA A 197 10.86 10.45 7.71
N LEU A 198 10.44 11.40 8.56
CA LEU A 198 9.33 11.25 9.50
C LEU A 198 7.97 11.30 8.81
N GLU A 199 7.91 11.83 7.59
CA GLU A 199 6.70 11.87 6.79
C GLU A 199 6.49 10.59 5.95
N ARG A 200 7.37 9.58 6.10
CA ARG A 200 7.28 8.30 5.37
C ARG A 200 6.79 7.16 6.25
N ILE A 201 5.85 6.36 5.75
CA ILE A 201 5.43 5.09 6.37
C ILE A 201 6.05 3.91 5.62
N GLU A 202 6.76 3.04 6.34
CA GLU A 202 7.33 1.81 5.79
C GLU A 202 6.31 0.65 5.76
N TYR A 203 5.32 0.78 4.87
CA TYR A 203 4.28 -0.25 4.70
C TYR A 203 4.86 -1.63 4.36
N LYS A 204 6.02 -1.74 3.71
CA LYS A 204 6.68 -3.02 3.37
C LYS A 204 6.83 -3.97 4.57
N LYS A 205 7.04 -3.43 5.78
CA LYS A 205 7.21 -4.23 7.02
C LYS A 205 5.90 -4.47 7.77
N HIS A 206 4.80 -3.90 7.28
CA HIS A 206 3.51 -3.96 7.93
C HIS A 206 2.88 -5.35 7.75
N LYS A 207 2.13 -5.83 8.75
CA LYS A 207 1.45 -7.14 8.71
C LYS A 207 0.33 -7.24 7.68
N SER A 208 -0.21 -6.10 7.26
CA SER A 208 -1.20 -6.05 6.16
C SER A 208 -0.56 -6.27 4.79
N THR A 209 0.77 -6.27 4.71
CA THR A 209 1.50 -6.50 3.46
C THR A 209 1.31 -7.93 3.02
N GLN A 210 0.71 -8.07 1.85
CA GLN A 210 0.42 -9.35 1.24
C GLN A 210 1.52 -9.74 0.25
N LEU A 211 2.11 -8.79 -0.47
CA LEU A 211 2.98 -9.07 -1.60
C LEU A 211 4.47 -9.08 -1.25
N HIS A 212 4.82 -8.97 0.04
CA HIS A 212 6.21 -8.94 0.48
C HIS A 212 7.02 -10.14 -0.01
N HIS A 213 6.46 -11.35 0.14
CA HIS A 213 7.11 -12.59 -0.27
C HIS A 213 7.28 -12.67 -1.79
N TYR A 214 6.42 -12.02 -2.57
CA TYR A 214 6.48 -12.06 -4.04
C TYR A 214 7.65 -11.22 -4.58
N LEU A 215 8.21 -10.31 -3.78
CA LEU A 215 9.31 -9.43 -4.20
C LEU A 215 10.58 -10.19 -4.60
N THR A 216 10.84 -11.33 -3.95
CA THR A 216 11.99 -12.18 -4.29
C THR A 216 11.82 -12.79 -5.67
N LEU A 217 10.57 -13.09 -6.06
CA LEU A 217 10.24 -13.58 -7.38
C LEU A 217 10.19 -12.46 -8.42
N LEU A 218 9.89 -11.22 -8.03
CA LEU A 218 9.92 -10.03 -8.90
C LEU A 218 11.32 -9.39 -8.95
N GLY A 219 12.36 -10.21 -8.80
CA GLY A 219 13.76 -9.81 -8.73
C GLY A 219 14.42 -9.64 -10.09
N HIS A 220 15.74 -9.83 -10.09
CA HIS A 220 16.63 -9.62 -11.25
C HIS A 220 16.76 -10.82 -12.19
N ASP A 221 16.26 -11.98 -11.79
CA ASP A 221 16.37 -13.20 -12.58
C ASP A 221 15.17 -13.28 -13.55
N PRO A 222 15.39 -13.22 -14.87
CA PRO A 222 14.32 -13.26 -15.86
C PRO A 222 13.47 -14.55 -15.80
N GLN A 223 14.09 -15.70 -15.47
CA GLN A 223 13.38 -16.98 -15.37
C GLN A 223 12.45 -17.01 -14.15
N VAL A 224 12.90 -16.40 -13.05
CA VAL A 224 12.09 -16.30 -11.82
C VAL A 224 11.00 -15.24 -11.96
N ASN A 225 11.32 -14.13 -12.61
CA ASN A 225 10.45 -12.97 -12.75
C ASN A 225 9.13 -13.27 -13.44
N ILE A 226 9.15 -14.12 -14.49
CA ILE A 226 7.94 -14.59 -15.19
C ILE A 226 6.98 -15.31 -14.22
N ALA A 227 7.51 -16.15 -13.33
CA ALA A 227 6.72 -16.84 -12.33
C ALA A 227 6.19 -15.87 -11.27
N GLY A 228 7.01 -14.90 -10.85
CA GLY A 228 6.61 -13.81 -9.95
C GLY A 228 5.39 -13.04 -10.47
N PHE A 229 5.38 -12.67 -11.75
CA PHE A 229 4.22 -12.02 -12.37
C PHE A 229 3.01 -12.93 -12.49
N THR A 230 3.20 -14.18 -12.85
CA THR A 230 2.11 -15.17 -12.90
C THR A 230 1.43 -15.31 -11.55
N PHE A 231 2.23 -15.40 -10.47
CA PHE A 231 1.72 -15.51 -9.12
C PHE A 231 1.07 -14.21 -8.64
N LEU A 232 1.64 -13.05 -8.97
CA LEU A 232 1.00 -11.76 -8.70
C LEU A 232 -0.39 -11.68 -9.35
N LYS A 233 -0.52 -12.13 -10.61
CA LYS A 233 -1.81 -12.13 -11.32
C LYS A 233 -2.83 -13.04 -10.64
N GLN A 234 -2.44 -14.28 -10.35
CA GLN A 234 -3.29 -15.23 -9.64
C GLN A 234 -3.71 -14.72 -8.26
N HIS A 235 -2.80 -14.08 -7.51
CA HIS A 235 -3.11 -13.50 -6.21
C HIS A 235 -4.21 -12.43 -6.29
N VAL A 236 -4.11 -11.53 -7.28
CA VAL A 236 -5.10 -10.47 -7.51
C VAL A 236 -6.45 -11.03 -7.96
N GLN A 237 -6.45 -12.03 -8.85
CA GLN A 237 -7.67 -12.73 -9.27
C GLN A 237 -8.36 -13.45 -8.11
N LEU A 238 -7.61 -14.18 -7.28
CA LEU A 238 -8.13 -14.84 -6.08
C LEU A 238 -8.67 -13.81 -5.09
N THR A 239 -8.00 -12.68 -4.92
CA THR A 239 -8.49 -11.58 -4.08
C THR A 239 -9.82 -11.01 -4.57
N ALA A 240 -9.99 -10.87 -5.90
CA ALA A 240 -11.26 -10.50 -6.49
C ALA A 240 -12.35 -11.58 -6.26
N GLY A 241 -12.00 -12.87 -6.37
CA GLY A 241 -12.89 -13.98 -6.03
C GLY A 241 -13.32 -13.99 -4.55
N ARG A 242 -12.40 -13.62 -3.65
CA ARG A 242 -12.66 -13.45 -2.21
C ARG A 242 -13.77 -12.43 -1.96
N LEU A 243 -13.74 -11.30 -2.68
CA LEU A 243 -14.77 -10.25 -2.59
C LEU A 243 -16.15 -10.75 -3.04
N ARG A 244 -16.17 -11.69 -3.99
CA ARG A 244 -17.39 -12.37 -4.47
C ARG A 244 -17.80 -13.55 -3.59
N ARG A 245 -17.05 -13.84 -2.51
CA ARG A 245 -17.26 -14.96 -1.57
C ARG A 245 -17.22 -16.33 -2.26
N GLU A 246 -16.34 -16.47 -3.25
CA GLU A 246 -16.08 -17.76 -3.89
C GLU A 246 -15.49 -18.76 -2.88
N ALA A 247 -15.87 -20.04 -3.02
CA ALA A 247 -15.38 -21.10 -2.13
C ALA A 247 -13.88 -21.36 -2.34
N HIS A 248 -13.20 -21.82 -1.28
CA HIS A 248 -11.78 -22.25 -1.31
C HIS A 248 -10.73 -21.18 -1.65
N VAL A 249 -11.11 -19.91 -1.83
CA VAL A 249 -10.17 -18.84 -2.16
C VAL A 249 -9.04 -18.72 -1.14
N ASP A 250 -9.34 -18.81 0.16
CA ASP A 250 -8.32 -18.73 1.22
C ASP A 250 -7.36 -19.94 1.17
N THR A 251 -7.85 -21.13 0.77
CA THR A 251 -6.98 -22.29 0.56
C THR A 251 -6.06 -22.08 -0.63
N GLU A 252 -6.57 -21.57 -1.75
CA GLU A 252 -5.76 -21.30 -2.94
C GLU A 252 -4.75 -20.17 -2.73
N LEU A 253 -5.13 -19.10 -2.02
CA LEU A 253 -4.19 -18.05 -1.60
C LEU A 253 -3.08 -18.64 -0.74
N CYS A 254 -3.43 -19.45 0.27
CA CYS A 254 -2.47 -20.14 1.11
C CYS A 254 -1.50 -21.02 0.30
N ASN A 255 -2.02 -21.75 -0.69
CA ASN A 255 -1.20 -22.55 -1.59
C ASN A 255 -0.22 -21.68 -2.41
N LEU A 256 -0.65 -20.50 -2.85
CA LEU A 256 0.19 -19.58 -3.60
C LEU A 256 1.32 -18.98 -2.73
N TYR A 257 1.03 -18.57 -1.49
CA TYR A 257 2.05 -18.15 -0.53
C TYR A 257 3.08 -19.25 -0.25
N ASN A 258 2.58 -20.45 0.03
CA ASN A 258 3.44 -21.62 0.25
C ASN A 258 4.28 -21.95 -0.98
N ALA A 259 3.77 -21.67 -2.20
CA ALA A 259 4.53 -21.87 -3.43
C ALA A 259 5.74 -20.94 -3.49
N VAL A 260 5.55 -19.66 -3.16
CA VAL A 260 6.65 -18.67 -3.10
C VAL A 260 7.74 -19.13 -2.13
N THR A 261 7.37 -19.52 -0.90
CA THR A 261 8.33 -20.01 0.10
C THR A 261 9.09 -21.25 -0.36
N LEU A 262 8.41 -22.18 -1.04
CA LEU A 262 9.03 -23.37 -1.60
C LEU A 262 10.00 -23.05 -2.74
N ILE A 263 9.64 -22.09 -3.60
CA ILE A 263 10.50 -21.63 -4.70
C ILE A 263 11.73 -20.92 -4.16
N GLU A 264 11.60 -20.01 -3.19
CA GLU A 264 12.74 -19.34 -2.55
C GLU A 264 13.71 -20.37 -1.95
N LYS A 265 13.16 -21.36 -1.22
CA LYS A 265 13.96 -22.44 -0.65
C LYS A 265 14.63 -23.30 -1.72
N TYR A 266 13.93 -23.61 -2.81
CA TYR A 266 14.49 -24.32 -3.95
C TYR A 266 15.65 -23.54 -4.58
N LEU A 267 15.43 -22.28 -4.93
CA LEU A 267 16.44 -21.40 -5.55
C LEU A 267 17.67 -21.24 -4.67
N LYS A 268 17.50 -21.18 -3.34
CA LYS A 268 18.63 -21.22 -2.41
C LYS A 268 19.34 -22.58 -2.43
N ASN A 269 18.60 -23.67 -2.32
CA ASN A 269 19.19 -25.01 -2.22
C ASN A 269 20.00 -25.39 -3.47
N ILE A 270 19.53 -25.04 -4.67
CA ILE A 270 20.22 -25.40 -5.93
C ILE A 270 21.56 -24.68 -6.12
N GLN A 271 21.87 -23.65 -5.32
CA GLN A 271 23.21 -23.02 -5.31
C GLN A 271 24.24 -23.85 -4.51
N GLU A 272 23.79 -24.82 -3.73
CA GLU A 272 24.64 -25.55 -2.79
C GLU A 272 24.63 -27.07 -3.03
N VAL A 273 23.57 -27.58 -3.66
CA VAL A 273 23.39 -29.01 -3.93
C VAL A 273 22.76 -29.28 -5.29
N PRO A 274 22.96 -30.49 -5.86
CA PRO A 274 22.31 -30.89 -7.11
C PRO A 274 20.78 -30.73 -7.08
N LYS A 275 20.18 -30.40 -8.24
CA LYS A 275 18.74 -30.20 -8.42
C LYS A 275 17.89 -31.31 -7.79
N ASP A 276 18.24 -32.58 -8.00
CA ASP A 276 17.49 -33.72 -7.47
C ASP A 276 17.49 -33.77 -5.94
N LEU A 277 18.63 -33.43 -5.32
CA LEU A 277 18.75 -33.37 -3.87
C LEU A 277 17.98 -32.15 -3.32
N ALA A 278 18.07 -30.98 -3.96
CA ALA A 278 17.27 -29.81 -3.60
C ALA A 278 15.76 -30.12 -3.63
N ILE A 279 15.28 -30.83 -4.65
CA ILE A 279 13.89 -31.30 -4.75
C ILE A 279 13.55 -32.30 -3.62
N LYS A 280 14.46 -33.24 -3.32
CA LYS A 280 14.27 -34.21 -2.24
C LYS A 280 14.12 -33.52 -0.88
N LEU A 281 14.92 -32.50 -0.60
CA LEU A 281 14.87 -31.71 0.64
C LEU A 281 13.55 -30.95 0.83
N LEU A 282 12.79 -30.73 -0.24
CA LEU A 282 11.46 -30.10 -0.19
C LEU A 282 10.30 -31.09 -0.06
N ARG A 283 10.53 -32.41 -0.21
CA ARG A 283 9.49 -33.43 0.02
C ARG A 283 9.41 -33.68 1.53
N PRO A 284 8.27 -33.43 2.21
CA PRO A 284 6.90 -33.64 1.71
C PRO A 284 6.14 -32.39 1.24
N ALA A 285 6.62 -31.20 1.60
CA ALA A 285 5.92 -29.93 1.37
C ALA A 285 5.60 -29.67 -0.11
N LEU A 286 6.52 -30.04 -1.00
CA LEU A 286 6.37 -29.87 -2.45
C LEU A 286 5.24 -30.73 -3.05
N THR A 287 4.92 -31.88 -2.46
CA THR A 287 3.95 -32.84 -3.01
C THR A 287 2.56 -32.23 -3.17
N HIS A 288 2.18 -31.35 -2.26
CA HIS A 288 0.85 -30.73 -2.23
C HIS A 288 0.79 -29.35 -2.87
N ASN A 289 1.91 -28.84 -3.40
CA ASN A 289 1.96 -27.52 -4.02
C ASN A 289 2.17 -27.63 -5.54
N LYS A 290 1.09 -27.48 -6.32
CA LYS A 290 1.16 -27.57 -7.79
C LYS A 290 2.00 -26.44 -8.40
N TYR A 291 1.88 -25.21 -7.88
CA TYR A 291 2.53 -24.02 -8.41
C TYR A 291 4.06 -24.12 -8.28
N ALA A 292 4.57 -24.52 -7.12
CA ALA A 292 6.01 -24.72 -6.92
C ALA A 292 6.56 -25.87 -7.78
N ARG A 293 5.80 -26.97 -7.96
CA ARG A 293 6.23 -28.08 -8.82
C ARG A 293 6.33 -27.67 -10.29
N GLU A 294 5.36 -26.91 -10.78
CA GLU A 294 5.36 -26.38 -12.15
C GLU A 294 6.56 -25.46 -12.38
N PHE A 295 6.82 -24.53 -11.44
CA PHE A 295 8.00 -23.69 -11.50
C PHE A 295 9.31 -24.50 -11.56
N ILE A 296 9.51 -25.42 -10.61
CA ILE A 296 10.74 -26.23 -10.53
C ILE A 296 10.94 -27.10 -11.77
N GLY A 297 9.84 -27.58 -12.37
CA GLY A 297 9.87 -28.36 -13.60
C GLY A 297 10.35 -27.55 -14.79
N ASN A 298 9.96 -26.28 -14.89
CA ASN A 298 10.29 -25.39 -16.00
C ASN A 298 11.57 -24.57 -15.79
N TYR A 299 12.08 -24.50 -14.56
CA TYR A 299 13.28 -23.73 -14.23
C TYR A 299 14.55 -24.39 -14.79
N GLU A 300 15.29 -23.66 -15.63
CA GLU A 300 16.54 -24.10 -16.22
C GLU A 300 17.67 -23.93 -15.21
N PHE A 301 18.25 -25.07 -14.80
CA PHE A 301 19.30 -25.10 -13.79
C PHE A 301 20.68 -25.17 -14.45
N GLU A 302 21.54 -24.21 -14.13
CA GLU A 302 22.95 -24.25 -14.51
C GLU A 302 23.74 -25.12 -13.53
N VAL A 303 24.22 -26.26 -14.01
CA VAL A 303 25.03 -27.19 -13.22
C VAL A 303 26.39 -26.58 -12.92
N HIS A 304 26.77 -26.60 -11.64
CA HIS A 304 28.09 -26.22 -11.15
C HIS A 304 28.62 -27.32 -10.21
N GLU A 305 29.88 -27.21 -9.81
CA GLU A 305 30.48 -28.13 -8.84
C GLU A 305 29.92 -27.88 -7.44
N PHE A 306 29.64 -28.95 -6.71
CA PHE A 306 29.10 -28.90 -5.35
C PHE A 306 30.10 -29.46 -4.34
N ASP A 307 29.93 -29.11 -3.08
CA ASP A 307 30.71 -29.71 -2.00
C ASP A 307 30.24 -31.14 -1.72
N ASP A 308 31.02 -32.13 -2.15
CA ASP A 308 30.73 -33.56 -1.99
C ASP A 308 30.43 -33.94 -0.54
N GLN A 309 31.07 -33.29 0.45
CA GLN A 309 30.83 -33.62 1.86
C GLN A 309 29.43 -33.18 2.30
N ILE A 310 28.97 -32.01 1.86
CA ILE A 310 27.61 -31.52 2.13
C ILE A 310 26.58 -32.39 1.43
N VAL A 311 26.81 -32.72 0.15
CA VAL A 311 25.92 -33.59 -0.64
C VAL A 311 25.80 -34.97 0.00
N GLN A 312 26.91 -35.58 0.40
CA GLN A 312 26.92 -36.88 1.08
C GLN A 312 26.21 -36.81 2.44
N TRP A 313 26.46 -35.75 3.23
CA TRP A 313 25.83 -35.56 4.53
C TRP A 313 24.30 -35.44 4.44
N LEU A 314 23.80 -34.70 3.44
CA LEU A 314 22.38 -34.51 3.19
C LEU A 314 21.71 -35.74 2.56
N SER A 315 22.49 -36.55 1.85
CA SER A 315 22.00 -37.77 1.20
C SER A 315 21.97 -38.98 2.15
N ALA A 316 22.82 -38.99 3.18
CA ALA A 316 22.88 -40.06 4.18
C ALA A 316 21.58 -40.14 5.00
N GLU A 317 21.01 -41.35 5.10
CA GLU A 317 19.86 -41.59 5.97
C GLU A 317 20.29 -41.46 7.44
N GLU A 318 19.35 -41.15 8.35
CA GLU A 318 19.68 -40.92 9.78
C GLU A 318 20.36 -42.12 10.45
N GLU A 319 20.15 -43.33 9.91
CA GLU A 319 20.74 -44.58 10.41
C GLU A 319 22.20 -44.81 9.96
N PHE A 320 22.70 -44.04 8.99
CA PHE A 320 24.06 -44.17 8.47
C PHE A 320 25.03 -43.15 9.06
N TYR A 321 26.33 -43.48 9.01
CA TYR A 321 27.40 -42.61 9.49
C TYR A 321 27.51 -41.38 8.58
N LYS A 322 26.92 -40.26 9.01
CA LYS A 322 27.10 -38.96 8.34
C LYS A 322 28.59 -38.57 8.37
N PRO A 323 29.17 -38.10 7.25
CA PRO A 323 30.56 -37.67 7.25
C PRO A 323 30.78 -36.53 8.26
N VAL A 324 31.96 -36.48 8.87
CA VAL A 324 32.30 -35.39 9.79
C VAL A 324 32.52 -34.12 8.97
N LEU A 325 31.69 -33.12 9.22
CA LEU A 325 31.80 -31.80 8.61
C LEU A 325 32.54 -30.84 9.53
N THR A 326 33.10 -29.76 8.96
CA THR A 326 33.48 -28.59 9.76
C THR A 326 32.21 -27.94 10.31
N ALA A 327 32.32 -27.18 11.40
CA ALA A 327 31.16 -26.52 12.02
C ALA A 327 30.38 -25.64 11.03
N GLU A 328 31.09 -24.93 10.14
CA GLU A 328 30.49 -24.09 9.10
C GLU A 328 29.69 -24.90 8.08
N LYS A 329 30.27 -25.98 7.55
CA LYS A 329 29.58 -26.88 6.59
C LYS A 329 28.40 -27.59 7.24
N GLU A 330 28.53 -27.98 8.51
CA GLU A 330 27.43 -28.59 9.25
C GLU A 330 26.27 -27.61 9.44
N ALA A 331 26.55 -26.35 9.78
CA ALA A 331 25.53 -25.31 9.90
C ALA A 331 24.80 -25.09 8.56
N LEU A 332 25.54 -25.01 7.45
CA LEU A 332 24.96 -24.89 6.11
C LEU A 332 24.11 -26.13 5.76
N ALA A 333 24.63 -27.34 5.97
CA ALA A 333 23.87 -28.57 5.70
C ALA A 333 22.59 -28.65 6.54
N ARG A 334 22.63 -28.25 7.81
CA ARG A 334 21.44 -28.17 8.67
C ARG A 334 20.44 -27.13 8.17
N GLU A 335 20.91 -25.98 7.71
CA GLU A 335 20.04 -24.96 7.10
C GLU A 335 19.37 -25.49 5.83
N LEU A 336 20.12 -26.13 4.93
CA LEU A 336 19.60 -26.73 3.69
C LEU A 336 18.54 -27.80 3.97
N ALA A 337 18.78 -28.64 4.99
CA ALA A 337 17.86 -29.70 5.42
C ALA A 337 16.60 -29.21 6.14
N GLN A 338 16.60 -28.00 6.69
CA GLN A 338 15.45 -27.49 7.43
C GLN A 338 14.25 -27.29 6.49
N PRO A 339 13.09 -27.92 6.78
CA PRO A 339 11.91 -27.76 5.96
C PRO A 339 11.40 -26.31 6.05
N PRO A 340 10.90 -25.74 4.94
CA PRO A 340 10.33 -24.40 4.97
C PRO A 340 9.08 -24.36 5.86
N LEU A 341 8.92 -23.27 6.60
CA LEU A 341 7.71 -23.01 7.38
C LEU A 341 6.58 -22.60 6.44
N LEU A 342 5.63 -23.52 6.22
CA LEU A 342 4.45 -23.24 5.44
C LEU A 342 3.36 -22.59 6.31
N ILE A 343 2.61 -21.68 5.71
CA ILE A 343 1.45 -21.08 6.34
C ILE A 343 0.19 -21.92 6.11
N ASN A 344 -0.80 -21.71 6.96
CA ASN A 344 -2.16 -22.21 6.81
C ASN A 344 -3.15 -21.04 6.57
N PRO A 345 -4.42 -21.29 6.19
CA PRO A 345 -5.37 -20.23 5.89
C PRO A 345 -5.60 -19.21 7.03
N SER A 346 -5.50 -19.63 8.29
CA SER A 346 -5.66 -18.72 9.44
C SER A 346 -4.49 -17.75 9.63
N GLN A 347 -3.36 -18.03 8.98
CA GLN A 347 -2.15 -17.19 8.98
C GLN A 347 -2.06 -16.29 7.76
N LEU A 348 -3.00 -16.37 6.82
CA LEU A 348 -3.04 -15.44 5.69
C LEU A 348 -3.12 -14.00 6.21
N PRO A 349 -2.39 -13.06 5.59
CA PRO A 349 -2.59 -11.65 5.90
C PRO A 349 -4.06 -11.31 5.70
N THR A 350 -4.69 -10.76 6.73
CA THR A 350 -6.06 -10.32 6.62
C THR A 350 -6.06 -8.96 5.93
N ALA A 351 -7.00 -8.73 5.02
CA ALA A 351 -7.28 -7.39 4.49
C ALA A 351 -7.78 -6.41 5.59
N TYR A 352 -7.80 -6.85 6.86
CA TYR A 352 -8.47 -6.23 8.00
C TYR A 352 -7.46 -5.58 8.95
N GLY A 353 -7.52 -4.26 8.98
CA GLY A 353 -6.70 -3.34 9.78
C GLY A 353 -6.84 -1.93 9.23
N ILE A 354 -7.00 -1.85 7.90
CA ILE A 354 -7.09 -0.63 7.12
C ILE A 354 -8.18 0.35 7.59
N LYS A 355 -9.37 -0.06 8.06
CA LYS A 355 -10.38 0.95 8.45
C LYS A 355 -9.99 1.70 9.74
N GLY A 356 -9.58 0.98 10.78
CA GLY A 356 -9.14 1.58 12.05
C GLY A 356 -7.82 2.33 11.87
N GLU A 357 -6.88 1.71 11.18
CA GLU A 357 -5.57 2.27 10.82
C GLU A 357 -5.71 3.51 9.94
N ARG A 358 -6.47 3.46 8.82
CA ARG A 358 -6.72 4.64 7.97
C ARG A 358 -7.44 5.73 8.74
N LYS A 359 -8.42 5.41 9.60
CA LYS A 359 -9.11 6.43 10.42
C LYS A 359 -8.13 7.09 11.39
N PHE A 360 -7.24 6.30 12.01
CA PHE A 360 -6.21 6.80 12.89
C PHE A 360 -5.19 7.68 12.15
N TYR A 361 -4.60 7.22 11.04
CA TYR A 361 -3.66 8.03 10.26
C TYR A 361 -4.32 9.23 9.59
N LYS A 362 -5.62 9.17 9.27
CA LYS A 362 -6.40 10.34 8.86
C LYS A 362 -6.45 11.37 9.99
N ASN A 363 -6.71 10.95 11.23
CA ASN A 363 -6.70 11.85 12.38
C ASN A 363 -5.29 12.37 12.68
N LEU A 364 -4.24 11.57 12.52
CA LEU A 364 -2.85 12.06 12.60
C LEU A 364 -2.54 13.10 11.54
N ALA A 365 -3.01 12.92 10.30
CA ALA A 365 -2.83 13.93 9.26
C ALA A 365 -3.57 15.24 9.57
N LEU A 366 -4.76 15.17 10.18
CA LEU A 366 -5.45 16.37 10.67
C LEU A 366 -4.68 17.03 11.83
N LEU A 367 -4.02 16.25 12.70
CA LEU A 367 -3.13 16.78 13.73
C LEU A 367 -1.94 17.49 13.09
N GLN A 368 -1.32 16.91 12.05
CA GLN A 368 -0.23 17.55 11.30
C GLN A 368 -0.66 18.88 10.69
N ASN A 369 -1.84 18.96 10.05
CA ASN A 369 -2.34 20.22 9.51
C ASN A 369 -2.51 21.30 10.61
N LYS A 370 -2.96 20.91 11.80
CA LYS A 370 -3.06 21.81 12.95
C LYS A 370 -1.70 22.23 13.50
N ILE A 371 -0.69 21.36 13.43
CA ILE A 371 0.71 21.70 13.77
C ILE A 371 1.24 22.76 12.80
N THR A 372 0.97 22.63 11.50
CA THR A 372 1.36 23.63 10.49
C THR A 372 0.70 24.99 10.75
N ASP A 373 -0.60 25.03 11.08
CA ASP A 373 -1.29 26.28 11.50
C ASP A 373 -0.63 26.92 12.73
N LEU A 374 -0.29 26.11 13.75
CA LEU A 374 0.42 26.61 14.93
C LEU A 374 1.80 27.15 14.59
N GLU A 375 2.52 26.52 13.65
CA GLU A 375 3.83 26.98 13.22
C GLU A 375 3.77 28.34 12.53
N GLU A 376 2.81 28.54 11.62
CA GLU A 376 2.60 29.82 10.93
C GLU A 376 2.27 30.93 11.93
N ARG A 377 1.35 30.65 12.86
CA ARG A 377 0.97 31.59 13.92
C ARG A 377 2.13 31.92 14.84
N LYS A 378 2.93 30.91 15.23
CA LYS A 378 4.16 31.06 16.01
C LYS A 378 5.14 31.99 15.29
N ARG A 379 5.36 31.81 13.99
CA ARG A 379 6.24 32.64 13.18
C ARG A 379 5.77 34.09 13.13
N LYS A 380 4.47 34.30 12.87
CA LYS A 380 3.86 35.63 12.87
C LYS A 380 4.00 36.34 14.22
N ALA A 381 3.74 35.64 15.34
CA ALA A 381 3.91 36.22 16.67
C ALA A 381 5.37 36.63 16.93
N LEU A 382 6.34 35.87 16.44
CA LEU A 382 7.76 36.25 16.53
C LEU A 382 8.05 37.52 15.71
N ASP A 383 7.50 37.64 14.51
CA ASP A 383 7.67 38.82 13.65
C ASP A 383 7.02 40.07 14.27
N ASP A 384 5.81 39.94 14.81
CA ASP A 384 5.09 41.01 15.52
C ASP A 384 5.87 41.45 16.79
N ALA A 385 6.49 40.49 17.47
CA ALA A 385 7.42 40.71 18.59
C ALA A 385 8.82 41.20 18.15
N LYS A 386 9.04 41.45 16.86
CA LYS A 386 10.33 41.87 16.28
C LYS A 386 11.49 40.95 16.65
N GLY A 387 11.23 39.65 16.72
CA GLY A 387 12.20 38.63 17.06
C GLY A 387 12.37 38.37 18.56
N ASP A 388 11.60 39.01 19.44
CA ASP A 388 11.67 38.73 20.88
C ASP A 388 11.03 37.39 21.23
N LYS A 389 11.88 36.39 21.50
CA LYS A 389 11.46 35.05 21.92
C LYS A 389 10.87 35.00 23.33
N ASN A 390 10.93 36.09 24.10
CA ASN A 390 10.33 36.19 25.42
C ASN A 390 8.90 36.74 25.40
N ASP A 391 8.44 37.24 24.25
CA ASP A 391 7.06 37.69 24.07
C ASP A 391 6.07 36.59 24.49
N GLU A 392 5.02 37.00 25.20
CA GLU A 392 4.08 36.07 25.83
C GLU A 392 3.32 35.23 24.79
N ASP A 393 2.89 35.85 23.69
CA ASP A 393 2.13 35.17 22.64
C ASP A 393 3.02 34.21 21.85
N TYR A 394 4.25 34.63 21.53
CA TYR A 394 5.25 33.75 20.93
C TYR A 394 5.51 32.53 21.82
N ARG A 395 5.72 32.73 23.13
CA ARG A 395 6.01 31.62 24.06
C ARG A 395 4.86 30.63 24.16
N LYS A 396 3.62 31.10 24.25
CA LYS A 396 2.43 30.23 24.27
C LYS A 396 2.31 29.41 22.99
N LEU A 397 2.42 30.06 21.82
CA LEU A 397 2.35 29.39 20.53
C LEU A 397 3.50 28.41 20.30
N ASN A 398 4.72 28.76 20.71
CA ASN A 398 5.88 27.88 20.63
C ASN A 398 5.70 26.63 21.52
N ASN A 399 5.20 26.79 22.74
CA ASN A 399 4.90 25.67 23.64
C ASN A 399 3.82 24.75 23.05
N ALA A 400 2.72 25.30 22.54
CA ALA A 400 1.67 24.52 21.90
C ALA A 400 2.16 23.77 20.66
N TRP A 401 2.95 24.43 19.81
CA TRP A 401 3.55 23.80 18.64
C TRP A 401 4.47 22.63 19.01
N ASP A 402 5.33 22.80 20.03
CA ASP A 402 6.24 21.75 20.51
C ASP A 402 5.45 20.55 21.07
N VAL A 403 4.45 20.81 21.91
CA VAL A 403 3.58 19.77 22.49
C VAL A 403 2.82 19.01 21.39
N ALA A 404 2.22 19.71 20.42
CA ALA A 404 1.49 19.08 19.33
C ALA A 404 2.41 18.24 18.43
N THR A 405 3.61 18.73 18.11
CA THR A 405 4.61 18.00 17.32
C THR A 405 5.05 16.73 18.03
N LYS A 406 5.36 16.83 19.33
CA LYS A 406 5.71 15.67 20.16
C LYS A 406 4.57 14.66 20.27
N LEU A 407 3.33 15.14 20.43
CA LEU A 407 2.13 14.29 20.41
C LEU A 407 2.04 13.51 19.11
N HIS A 408 2.17 14.19 17.95
CA HIS A 408 2.12 13.55 16.63
C HIS A 408 3.20 12.47 16.48
N GLN A 409 4.46 12.81 16.76
CA GLN A 409 5.60 11.88 16.65
C GLN A 409 5.39 10.64 17.53
N THR A 410 4.97 10.85 18.78
CA THR A 410 4.82 9.73 19.74
C THR A 410 3.62 8.86 19.40
N LEU A 411 2.48 9.46 19.01
CA LEU A 411 1.31 8.71 18.55
C LEU A 411 1.62 7.90 17.28
N SER A 412 2.37 8.46 16.34
CA SER A 412 2.82 7.75 15.14
C SER A 412 3.69 6.54 15.51
N GLY A 413 4.70 6.74 16.37
CA GLY A 413 5.56 5.63 16.81
C GLY A 413 4.81 4.53 17.56
N GLN A 414 3.84 4.88 18.42
CA GLN A 414 3.01 3.89 19.11
C GLN A 414 2.08 3.14 18.17
N ALA A 415 1.52 3.84 17.19
CA ALA A 415 0.70 3.25 16.15
C ALA A 415 1.50 2.27 15.31
N ASP A 416 2.72 2.62 14.91
CA ASP A 416 3.59 1.73 14.14
C ASP A 416 3.87 0.43 14.91
N VAL A 417 4.12 0.51 16.22
CA VAL A 417 4.29 -0.67 17.09
C VAL A 417 3.01 -1.53 17.14
N TYR A 418 1.85 -0.89 17.32
CA TYR A 418 0.57 -1.60 17.42
C TYR A 418 0.16 -2.24 16.10
N PHE A 419 0.14 -1.47 15.01
CA PHE A 419 -0.31 -1.95 13.71
C PHE A 419 0.70 -2.94 13.08
N ALA A 420 1.97 -2.89 13.48
CA ALA A 420 2.94 -3.94 13.16
C ALA A 420 2.66 -5.27 13.85
N ASN A 421 1.96 -5.32 14.99
CA ASN A 421 1.58 -6.57 15.65
C ASN A 421 0.25 -6.44 16.41
N PRO A 422 -0.90 -6.36 15.72
CA PRO A 422 -2.18 -6.09 16.37
C PRO A 422 -2.62 -7.34 17.13
N ASN A 423 -2.60 -7.25 18.45
CA ASN A 423 -3.14 -8.23 19.38
C ASN A 423 -3.74 -7.49 20.59
N HIS A 424 -4.31 -8.23 21.53
CA HIS A 424 -4.96 -7.65 22.70
C HIS A 424 -4.00 -6.77 23.53
N ASP A 425 -2.78 -7.26 23.77
CA ASP A 425 -1.82 -6.59 24.66
C ASP A 425 -1.19 -5.37 23.99
N THR A 426 -0.87 -5.47 22.70
CA THR A 426 -0.38 -4.32 21.93
C THR A 426 -1.46 -3.26 21.74
N TYR A 427 -2.73 -3.64 21.55
CA TYR A 427 -3.83 -2.68 21.52
C TYR A 427 -4.02 -1.98 22.86
N LYS A 428 -4.03 -2.73 23.97
CA LYS A 428 -4.14 -2.15 25.31
C LYS A 428 -3.02 -1.14 25.56
N THR A 429 -1.78 -1.53 25.26
CA THR A 429 -0.61 -0.65 25.38
C THR A 429 -0.75 0.60 24.53
N PHE A 430 -1.08 0.46 23.25
CA PHE A 430 -1.30 1.58 22.34
C PHE A 430 -2.41 2.51 22.83
N LYS A 431 -3.57 1.97 23.17
CA LYS A 431 -4.71 2.73 23.66
C LYS A 431 -4.35 3.50 24.93
N ASP A 432 -3.82 2.83 25.94
CA ASP A 432 -3.53 3.45 27.24
C ASP A 432 -2.48 4.54 27.10
N GLN A 433 -1.40 4.27 26.36
CA GLN A 433 -0.34 5.26 26.14
C GLN A 433 -0.81 6.44 25.28
N SER A 434 -1.56 6.19 24.20
CA SER A 434 -2.08 7.24 23.34
C SER A 434 -3.10 8.13 24.06
N LEU A 435 -3.99 7.55 24.88
CA LEU A 435 -4.93 8.33 25.68
C LEU A 435 -4.22 9.17 26.76
N ASN A 436 -3.16 8.64 27.38
CA ASN A 436 -2.33 9.42 28.31
C ASN A 436 -1.65 10.59 27.59
N LEU A 437 -1.04 10.36 26.42
CA LEU A 437 -0.43 11.42 25.64
C LEU A 437 -1.42 12.52 25.22
N ILE A 438 -2.63 12.12 24.77
CA ILE A 438 -3.67 13.07 24.41
C ILE A 438 -4.12 13.89 25.63
N ARG A 439 -4.29 13.24 26.79
CA ARG A 439 -4.62 13.93 28.05
C ARG A 439 -3.52 14.89 28.50
N ASP A 440 -2.25 14.50 28.38
CA ASP A 440 -1.14 15.37 28.78
C ASP A 440 -1.04 16.58 27.84
N ALA A 441 -1.31 16.38 26.54
CA ALA A 441 -1.32 17.44 25.54
C ALA A 441 -2.51 18.41 25.71
N HIS A 442 -3.65 17.95 26.23
CA HIS A 442 -4.81 18.81 26.52
C HIS A 442 -4.44 20.04 27.37
N HIS A 443 -3.57 19.86 28.37
CA HIS A 443 -3.16 20.95 29.26
C HIS A 443 -2.52 22.15 28.55
N ALA A 444 -1.79 21.92 27.45
CA ALA A 444 -1.15 22.98 26.68
C ALA A 444 -1.96 23.42 25.46
N LEU A 445 -2.76 22.52 24.87
CA LEU A 445 -3.43 22.76 23.60
C LEU A 445 -4.84 23.34 23.76
N ASP A 446 -5.52 23.11 24.89
CA ASP A 446 -6.89 23.59 25.11
C ASP A 446 -6.99 25.13 25.18
N GLU A 447 -5.89 25.82 25.48
CA GLU A 447 -5.83 27.29 25.43
C GLU A 447 -5.96 27.82 23.99
N HIS A 448 -5.84 26.96 22.99
CA HIS A 448 -5.91 27.32 21.58
C HIS A 448 -7.25 26.91 20.95
N ARG A 449 -7.88 27.84 20.23
CA ARG A 449 -9.21 27.66 19.61
C ARG A 449 -9.30 26.36 18.78
N GLY A 450 -10.31 25.55 19.06
CA GLY A 450 -10.66 24.35 18.29
C GLY A 450 -9.73 23.14 18.49
N TRP A 451 -8.87 23.15 19.51
CA TRP A 451 -8.03 22.00 19.87
C TRP A 451 -8.75 20.97 20.75
N SER A 452 -9.55 21.41 21.72
CA SER A 452 -10.29 20.51 22.61
C SER A 452 -11.19 19.51 21.86
N GLU A 453 -12.04 20.01 20.94
CA GLU A 453 -12.91 19.16 20.10
C GLU A 453 -12.09 18.19 19.22
N PHE A 454 -10.93 18.64 18.74
CA PHE A 454 -10.06 17.82 17.92
C PHE A 454 -9.42 16.69 18.71
N LEU A 455 -8.89 16.97 19.90
CA LEU A 455 -8.26 15.98 20.76
C LEU A 455 -9.27 14.92 21.24
N VAL A 456 -10.52 15.31 21.51
CA VAL A 456 -11.60 14.34 21.80
C VAL A 456 -11.84 13.40 20.61
N ASN A 457 -11.93 13.94 19.38
CA ASN A 457 -12.08 13.11 18.18
C ASN A 457 -10.88 12.20 17.93
N LEU A 458 -9.67 12.66 18.25
CA LEU A 458 -8.44 11.87 18.17
C LEU A 458 -8.47 10.71 19.19
N ALA A 459 -8.89 10.98 20.44
CA ALA A 459 -9.04 9.96 21.49
C ALA A 459 -10.11 8.91 21.13
N LEU A 460 -11.22 9.32 20.52
CA LEU A 460 -12.22 8.40 19.94
C LEU A 460 -11.63 7.58 18.80
N GLY A 461 -10.79 8.18 17.96
CA GLY A 461 -10.04 7.49 16.91
C GLY A 461 -9.16 6.36 17.47
N VAL A 462 -8.34 6.66 18.47
CA VAL A 462 -7.50 5.68 19.20
C VAL A 462 -8.35 4.57 19.80
N SER A 463 -9.44 4.93 20.47
CA SER A 463 -10.34 3.97 21.12
C SER A 463 -11.01 3.04 20.10
N THR A 464 -11.37 3.55 18.92
CA THR A 464 -12.02 2.76 17.86
C THR A 464 -11.04 2.01 16.96
N ALA A 465 -9.74 2.34 16.99
CA ALA A 465 -8.72 1.69 16.16
C ALA A 465 -8.59 0.18 16.42
N GLY A 466 -8.81 -0.29 17.66
CA GLY A 466 -8.72 -1.71 18.03
C GLY A 466 -10.02 -2.51 18.01
N VAL A 467 -11.15 -1.91 17.65
CA VAL A 467 -12.45 -2.62 17.60
C VAL A 467 -12.49 -3.70 16.51
N GLY A 468 -11.54 -3.68 15.56
CA GLY A 468 -11.37 -4.74 14.56
C GLY A 468 -10.86 -6.08 15.11
N ILE A 469 -10.29 -6.12 16.33
CA ILE A 469 -9.78 -7.35 16.96
C ILE A 469 -10.91 -8.08 17.73
N VAL A 470 -12.04 -7.42 17.99
CA VAL A 470 -13.12 -7.98 18.78
C VAL A 470 -14.09 -8.75 17.89
N ILE A 471 -13.80 -10.05 17.77
CA ILE A 471 -14.69 -11.19 17.56
C ILE A 471 -16.18 -10.81 17.62
N LYS A 472 -16.93 -11.19 16.57
CA LYS A 472 -18.41 -11.15 16.42
C LYS A 472 -19.25 -11.53 17.65
N GLY A 473 -18.66 -12.08 18.71
CA GLY A 473 -19.32 -12.57 19.92
C GLY A 473 -19.34 -11.61 21.13
N LEU A 474 -18.61 -10.48 21.12
CA LEU A 474 -18.51 -9.60 22.31
C LEU A 474 -19.30 -8.29 22.23
N ILE A 475 -19.91 -7.98 21.07
CA ILE A 475 -20.74 -6.78 20.91
C ILE A 475 -22.09 -6.91 21.63
N ASN A 476 -22.52 -8.14 21.98
CA ASN A 476 -23.85 -8.36 22.57
C ASN A 476 -23.93 -8.19 24.11
N TRP A 477 -22.88 -7.72 24.81
CA TRP A 477 -22.91 -7.76 26.28
C TRP A 477 -22.34 -6.56 27.06
N GLY A 478 -21.74 -5.56 26.41
CA GLY A 478 -20.78 -4.69 27.13
C GLY A 478 -21.08 -3.20 27.34
N CYS A 479 -21.85 -2.52 26.50
CA CYS A 479 -21.87 -1.04 26.51
C CYS A 479 -23.27 -0.46 26.57
N ASN A 480 -23.88 -0.60 27.75
CA ASN A 480 -25.10 0.11 28.13
C ASN A 480 -24.73 1.15 29.21
N ARG A 481 -24.20 2.31 28.81
CA ARG A 481 -24.12 3.54 29.63
C ARG A 481 -23.64 4.75 28.82
N SER A 482 -24.44 5.81 28.85
CA SER A 482 -24.21 7.14 28.28
C SER A 482 -22.98 7.84 28.88
N PHE A 483 -22.03 8.29 28.06
CA PHE A 483 -20.85 9.02 28.55
C PHE A 483 -20.32 10.06 27.55
N LEU A 484 -21.10 11.08 27.20
CA LEU A 484 -20.56 12.32 26.60
C LEU A 484 -21.40 13.53 27.02
N PHE A 485 -20.78 14.46 27.75
CA PHE A 485 -21.23 15.84 27.89
C PHE A 485 -20.14 16.75 27.32
N VAL A 486 -20.33 17.22 26.09
CA VAL A 486 -19.67 18.40 25.53
C VAL A 486 -20.70 19.11 24.62
N HIS A 487 -20.77 20.44 24.70
CA HIS A 487 -21.79 21.25 24.03
C HIS A 487 -21.90 21.00 22.52
N GLN A 488 -23.16 20.95 22.05
CA GLN A 488 -23.56 20.70 20.68
C GLN A 488 -23.09 21.82 19.73
N THR A 489 -22.16 21.50 18.84
CA THR A 489 -22.06 22.14 17.52
C THR A 489 -22.69 21.22 16.46
N LYS A 490 -23.21 21.78 15.36
CA LYS A 490 -23.95 21.05 14.28
C LYS A 490 -23.22 19.82 13.71
N SER A 491 -21.91 19.69 13.94
CA SER A 491 -21.09 18.52 13.58
C SER A 491 -21.32 17.30 14.48
N SER A 492 -21.65 17.49 15.76
CA SER A 492 -21.94 16.41 16.72
C SER A 492 -23.26 15.69 16.41
N GLN A 493 -24.30 16.44 16.00
CA GLN A 493 -25.59 15.89 15.56
C GLN A 493 -25.47 15.05 14.28
N LEU A 494 -24.42 15.25 13.47
CA LEU A 494 -24.14 14.43 12.29
C LEU A 494 -23.47 13.10 12.67
N LEU A 495 -22.67 13.10 13.74
CA LEU A 495 -22.06 11.90 14.33
C LEU A 495 -23.09 11.05 15.08
N ASP A 496 -23.98 11.67 15.87
CA ASP A 496 -25.08 10.99 16.56
C ASP A 496 -26.04 10.31 15.57
N LYS A 497 -26.31 10.93 14.41
CA LYS A 497 -27.11 10.32 13.32
C LYS A 497 -26.41 9.15 12.62
N ILE A 498 -25.07 9.13 12.60
CA ILE A 498 -24.30 8.02 12.06
C ILE A 498 -24.22 6.88 13.08
N GLU A 499 -24.13 7.20 14.37
CA GLU A 499 -24.14 6.23 15.47
C GLU A 499 -25.51 5.52 15.58
N ASP A 500 -26.61 6.25 15.45
CA ASP A 500 -27.97 5.68 15.50
C ASP A 500 -28.31 4.78 14.29
N VAL A 501 -27.78 5.10 13.11
CA VAL A 501 -27.97 4.30 11.88
C VAL A 501 -27.08 3.05 11.84
N VAL A 502 -25.89 3.09 12.46
CA VAL A 502 -24.92 1.98 12.42
C VAL A 502 -25.11 1.00 13.57
N VAL A 503 -25.74 1.41 14.68
CA VAL A 503 -25.83 0.59 15.90
C VAL A 503 -27.24 0.10 16.23
N ASN A 504 -28.31 0.84 15.90
CA ASN A 504 -29.66 0.54 16.42
C ASN A 504 -30.67 -0.07 15.42
N LYS A 505 -30.33 -0.27 14.14
CA LYS A 505 -31.27 -0.80 13.11
C LYS A 505 -30.92 -2.15 12.50
N ALA A 506 -30.26 -3.03 13.25
CA ALA A 506 -30.09 -4.42 12.86
C ALA A 506 -30.51 -5.34 14.01
N ASP A 507 -31.83 -5.51 14.18
CA ASP A 507 -32.38 -6.63 14.96
C ASP A 507 -32.39 -7.90 14.09
N PRO A 508 -31.59 -8.94 14.42
CA PRO A 508 -31.52 -10.17 13.64
C PRO A 508 -32.70 -11.13 13.87
N GLN A 509 -33.65 -10.83 14.76
CA GLN A 509 -34.70 -11.77 15.16
C GLN A 509 -36.08 -11.50 14.54
N ASN A 510 -36.27 -10.38 13.84
CA ASN A 510 -37.45 -10.12 13.02
C ASN A 510 -37.04 -9.45 11.70
N PRO A 511 -36.79 -10.22 10.62
CA PRO A 511 -36.75 -9.63 9.30
C PRO A 511 -38.16 -9.10 9.01
N ILE A 512 -38.31 -7.78 8.93
CA ILE A 512 -39.51 -7.18 8.36
C ILE A 512 -39.52 -7.61 6.89
N GLU A 513 -40.49 -8.44 6.50
CA GLU A 513 -40.82 -8.63 5.09
C GLU A 513 -41.15 -7.26 4.53
N GLU A 514 -40.38 -6.78 3.55
CA GLU A 514 -40.69 -5.55 2.82
C GLU A 514 -42.03 -5.77 2.09
N GLU A 515 -43.12 -5.37 2.72
CA GLU A 515 -44.37 -5.08 2.02
C GLU A 515 -44.08 -3.95 1.03
N GLY A 516 -44.38 -4.24 -0.25
CA GLY A 516 -44.13 -3.32 -1.35
C GLY A 516 -44.78 -1.97 -1.12
N ASP A 517 -43.95 -0.93 -1.10
CA ASP A 517 -44.36 0.46 -1.17
C ASP A 517 -44.80 0.75 -2.62
N ASN A 518 -46.00 0.29 -2.95
CA ASN A 518 -46.83 0.87 -4.00
C ASN A 518 -47.51 2.12 -3.43
N ASP A 519 -47.65 3.13 -4.28
CA ASP A 519 -48.34 4.42 -4.11
C ASP A 519 -47.55 5.57 -3.45
N ILE A 520 -47.04 6.46 -4.31
CA ILE A 520 -47.58 7.81 -4.60
C ILE A 520 -46.58 8.44 -5.61
N GLY A 521 -46.94 8.91 -6.80
CA GLY A 521 -48.20 9.03 -7.49
C GLY A 521 -47.91 9.67 -8.86
N ASP A 522 -48.48 9.08 -9.92
CA ASP A 522 -48.71 9.74 -11.19
C ASP A 522 -49.76 10.82 -10.96
N ASP A 523 -49.40 12.09 -11.16
CA ASP A 523 -50.36 13.12 -11.55
C ASP A 523 -49.66 14.32 -12.18
N PHE A 524 -50.24 14.77 -13.31
CA PHE A 524 -49.93 15.96 -14.14
C PHE A 524 -48.85 15.85 -15.23
N TYR A 525 -49.27 15.43 -16.44
CA TYR A 525 -49.36 16.33 -17.60
C TYR A 525 -50.12 15.67 -18.77
N ASN A 526 -51.37 16.10 -18.99
CA ASN A 526 -51.96 16.20 -20.32
C ASN A 526 -53.02 17.31 -20.33
N PRO A 527 -52.91 18.29 -21.22
CA PRO A 527 -54.11 18.87 -21.79
C PRO A 527 -54.09 18.83 -23.32
N ALA A 528 -55.23 18.35 -23.83
CA ALA A 528 -55.95 18.77 -25.05
C ALA A 528 -55.16 19.24 -26.28
#